data_AF-A0A2G9YDA3-F1
#
_entry.id   AF-A0A2G9YDA3-F1
#
_cell.length_a   1.000
_cell.length_b   1.000
_cell.length_c   1.000
_cell.angle_alpha   90.00
_cell.angle_beta   90.00
_cell.angle_gamma   90.00
#
_symmetry.space_group_name_H-M   'P 1'
#
loop_
_entity.id
_entity.type
_entity.pdbx_description
1 polymer ?
#
loop_
_entity_poly.entity_id
_entity_poly.type
_entity_poly.pdbx_seq_one_letter_code
_entity_poly.pdbx_strand_id
1 'polypeptide(L)'
;MDAKGLLGSVKKMPCPGGFSVDKKELLKPFEWDKAVVRSFCQGCGSLLEVNKEGADELSKLANKVRSSWSGYYFQTKTCLLCQGKDLTVKLKKI
;
A
#
# COMPACT_ATOMS: atom_id res chain seq x y z
N MET A 1 -12.73 -8.94 11.76
CA MET A 1 -12.60 -9.84 10.59
C MET A 1 -11.31 -9.50 9.90
N ASP A 2 -10.25 -10.17 10.34
CA ASP A 2 -8.90 -10.04 9.84
C ASP A 2 -8.83 -10.61 8.42
N ALA A 3 -8.58 -9.76 7.43
CA ALA A 3 -8.20 -10.21 6.08
C ALA A 3 -6.77 -10.79 6.13
N LYS A 4 -6.61 -11.90 6.87
CA LYS A 4 -5.44 -12.77 6.84
C LYS A 4 -5.68 -13.79 5.75
N GLY A 5 -5.04 -13.58 4.60
CA GLY A 5 -4.99 -14.59 3.56
C GLY A 5 -4.52 -14.00 2.25
N LEU A 6 -3.32 -14.40 1.83
CA LEU A 6 -2.63 -14.16 0.55
C LEU A 6 -1.72 -12.93 0.38
N LEU A 7 -1.82 -11.83 1.14
CA LEU A 7 -1.07 -10.60 0.80
C LEU A 7 -0.37 -9.93 1.98
N GLY A 8 0.04 -10.71 2.99
CA GLY A 8 0.65 -10.20 4.20
C GLY A 8 -0.33 -9.52 5.15
N SER A 9 0.20 -8.68 6.03
CA SER A 9 -0.59 -7.88 6.98
C SER A 9 -0.52 -6.42 6.57
N VAL A 10 -1.67 -5.75 6.58
CA VAL A 10 -1.79 -4.33 6.20
C VAL A 10 -2.53 -3.56 7.29
N LYS A 11 -2.07 -2.35 7.61
CA LYS A 11 -2.77 -1.41 8.49
C LYS A 11 -3.40 -0.31 7.65
N LYS A 12 -4.72 -0.15 7.74
CA LYS A 12 -5.46 0.92 7.05
C LYS A 12 -5.42 2.21 7.83
N MET A 13 -5.13 3.30 7.14
CA MET A 13 -5.12 4.65 7.68
C MET A 13 -5.95 5.58 6.77
N PRO A 14 -6.72 6.50 7.34
CA PRO A 14 -7.41 7.52 6.55
C PRO A 14 -6.37 8.41 5.84
N CYS A 15 -6.53 8.63 4.53
CA CYS A 15 -5.70 9.59 3.80
C CYS A 15 -6.46 10.92 3.72
N PRO A 16 -5.96 12.02 4.30
CA PRO A 16 -6.65 13.30 4.31
C PRO A 16 -6.88 13.89 2.90
N GLY A 17 -6.12 13.43 1.89
CA GLY A 17 -6.25 13.83 0.48
C GLY A 17 -7.38 13.14 -0.31
N GLY A 18 -8.21 12.30 0.32
CA GLY A 18 -9.29 11.58 -0.36
C GLY A 18 -8.73 10.63 -1.43
N PHE A 19 -9.08 10.85 -2.71
CA PHE A 19 -8.66 10.03 -3.86
C PHE A 19 -7.27 10.40 -4.42
N SER A 20 -6.58 11.35 -3.79
CA SER A 20 -5.23 11.79 -4.11
C SER A 20 -4.27 11.50 -2.95
N VAL A 21 -3.08 11.01 -3.29
CA VAL A 21 -2.02 10.75 -2.30
C VAL A 21 -1.13 11.97 -2.15
N ASP A 22 -1.08 12.52 -0.94
CA ASP A 22 -0.15 13.59 -0.61
C ASP A 22 1.23 13.02 -0.31
N LYS A 23 2.27 13.57 -0.94
CA LYS A 23 3.66 13.17 -0.68
C LYS A 23 4.06 13.35 0.78
N LYS A 24 3.47 14.34 1.46
CA LYS A 24 3.69 14.59 2.89
C LYS A 24 3.26 13.40 3.74
N GLU A 25 2.13 12.75 3.40
CA GLU A 25 1.66 11.55 4.10
C GLU A 25 2.56 10.34 3.84
N LEU A 26 3.13 10.24 2.63
CA LEU A 26 4.08 9.18 2.28
C LEU A 26 5.44 9.31 2.99
N LEU A 27 5.82 10.52 3.41
CA LEU A 27 7.07 10.79 4.11
C LEU A 27 6.96 10.73 5.64
N LYS A 28 5.74 10.64 6.20
CA LYS A 28 5.55 10.50 7.65
C LYS A 28 6.22 9.22 8.17
N PRO A 29 6.66 9.18 9.44
CA PRO A 29 7.08 7.92 10.07
C PRO A 29 5.93 6.91 10.04
N PHE A 30 6.26 5.61 9.96
CA PHE A 30 5.24 4.58 9.97
C PHE A 30 4.54 4.52 11.33
N GLU A 31 3.21 4.38 11.34
CA GLU A 31 2.44 4.17 12.57
C GLU A 31 2.46 2.71 13.03
N TRP A 32 3.00 1.81 12.21
CA TRP A 32 3.10 0.39 12.48
C TRP A 32 4.54 -0.10 12.32
N ASP A 33 5.11 -0.65 13.40
CA ASP A 33 6.53 -1.04 13.45
C ASP A 33 6.92 -2.13 12.44
N LYS A 34 5.95 -2.90 11.94
CA LYS A 34 6.20 -3.95 10.94
C LYS A 34 6.12 -3.43 9.50
N ALA A 35 5.72 -2.18 9.31
CA ALA A 35 5.57 -1.59 7.99
C ALA A 35 6.94 -1.28 7.37
N VAL A 36 7.08 -1.61 6.09
CA VAL A 36 8.28 -1.31 5.30
C VAL A 36 7.99 -0.38 4.13
N VAL A 37 6.71 -0.23 3.76
CA VAL A 37 6.26 0.54 2.61
C VAL A 37 4.81 0.97 2.80
N ARG A 38 4.39 2.03 2.09
CA ARG A 38 2.98 2.42 1.99
C ARG A 38 2.35 2.00 0.67
N SER A 39 1.06 1.73 0.70
CA SER A 39 0.23 1.49 -0.48
C SER A 39 -0.99 2.40 -0.45
N PHE A 40 -1.18 3.19 -1.50
CA PHE A 40 -2.34 4.08 -1.64
C PHE A 40 -3.41 3.43 -2.50
N CYS A 41 -4.63 3.33 -1.97
CA CYS A 41 -5.79 2.84 -2.69
C CYS A 41 -6.57 3.98 -3.33
N GLN A 42 -6.64 4.01 -4.66
CA GLN A 42 -7.45 4.99 -5.40
C GLN A 42 -8.95 4.72 -5.32
N GLY A 43 -9.38 3.53 -4.91
CA GLY A 43 -10.81 3.16 -4.87
C GLY A 43 -11.50 3.60 -3.59
N CYS A 44 -10.79 3.58 -2.46
CA CYS A 44 -11.32 4.01 -1.16
C CYS A 44 -10.55 5.18 -0.54
N GLY A 45 -9.60 5.77 -1.28
CA GLY A 45 -8.83 6.92 -0.84
C GLY A 45 -8.05 6.68 0.47
N SER A 46 -7.65 5.44 0.73
CA SER A 46 -7.00 5.07 1.99
C SER A 46 -5.53 4.75 1.77
N LEU A 47 -4.72 5.09 2.77
CA LEU A 47 -3.31 4.73 2.81
C LEU A 47 -3.16 3.47 3.66
N LEU A 48 -2.33 2.55 3.19
CA LEU A 48 -2.09 1.26 3.82
C LEU A 48 -0.62 1.18 4.16
N GLU A 49 -0.30 0.86 5.40
CA GLU A 49 1.05 0.46 5.78
C GLU A 49 1.18 -1.03 5.60
N VAL A 50 2.19 -1.45 4.84
CA VAL A 50 2.35 -2.83 4.37
C VAL A 50 3.66 -3.38 4.93
N ASN A 51 3.60 -4.57 5.48
CA ASN A 51 4.79 -5.28 5.95
C ASN A 51 5.61 -5.85 4.79
N LYS A 52 6.77 -6.44 5.09
CA LYS A 52 7.65 -7.02 4.07
C LYS A 52 6.95 -8.08 3.20
N GLU A 53 6.23 -9.00 3.81
CA GLU A 53 5.50 -10.06 3.09
C GLU A 53 4.47 -9.48 2.11
N GLY A 54 3.67 -8.51 2.54
CA GLY A 54 2.70 -7.86 1.66
C GLY A 54 3.35 -6.99 0.58
N ALA A 55 4.49 -6.36 0.89
CA ALA A 55 5.26 -5.60 -0.09
C ALA A 55 5.80 -6.52 -1.19
N ASP A 56 6.32 -7.69 -0.82
CA ASP A 56 6.82 -8.69 -1.77
C ASP A 56 5.68 -9.21 -2.67
N GLU A 57 4.50 -9.44 -2.14
CA GLU A 57 3.35 -9.83 -2.97
C GLU A 57 2.85 -8.70 -3.89
N LEU A 58 2.73 -7.47 -3.39
CA LEU A 58 2.40 -6.31 -4.22
C LEU A 58 3.45 -6.08 -5.32
N SER A 59 4.71 -6.40 -5.04
CA SER A 59 5.80 -6.31 -6.00
C SER A 59 5.66 -7.30 -7.16
N LYS A 60 5.20 -8.53 -6.88
CA LYS A 60 4.87 -9.54 -7.89
C LYS A 60 3.73 -9.05 -8.78
N LEU A 61 2.66 -8.51 -8.16
CA LEU A 61 1.53 -7.92 -8.89
C LEU A 61 1.94 -6.72 -9.76
N ALA A 62 2.89 -5.92 -9.29
CA ALA A 62 3.44 -4.80 -10.04
C ALA A 62 4.48 -5.21 -11.10
N ASN A 63 4.90 -6.48 -11.15
CA ASN A 63 6.07 -6.96 -11.90
C ASN A 63 7.33 -6.11 -11.64
N LYS A 64 7.57 -5.75 -10.37
CA LYS A 64 8.69 -4.90 -9.94
C LYS A 64 9.35 -5.46 -8.69
N VAL A 65 10.42 -6.24 -8.85
CA VAL A 65 11.22 -6.75 -7.72
C VAL A 65 12.24 -5.69 -7.28
N ARG A 66 12.40 -5.49 -5.96
CA ARG A 66 13.40 -4.59 -5.37
C ARG A 66 14.00 -5.17 -4.11
N SER A 67 15.25 -4.79 -3.84
CA SER A 67 15.95 -5.09 -2.59
C SER A 67 15.58 -4.16 -1.44
N SER A 68 15.04 -2.96 -1.74
CA SER A 68 14.56 -1.99 -0.75
C SER A 68 13.34 -1.22 -1.25
N TRP A 69 12.43 -0.93 -0.32
CA TRP A 69 11.20 -0.19 -0.54
C TRP A 69 11.31 1.30 -0.17
N SER A 70 12.46 1.72 0.37
CA SER A 70 12.68 3.10 0.80
C SER A 70 12.55 4.09 -0.35
N GLY A 71 11.76 5.15 -0.16
CA GLY A 71 11.49 6.15 -1.19
C GLY A 71 10.48 5.73 -2.26
N TYR A 72 9.80 4.60 -2.07
CA TYR A 72 8.74 4.12 -2.96
C TYR A 72 7.43 3.92 -2.20
N TYR A 73 6.35 3.91 -2.96
CA TYR A 73 5.03 3.54 -2.48
C TYR A 73 4.29 2.78 -3.58
N PHE A 74 3.39 1.89 -3.18
CA PHE A 74 2.48 1.24 -4.09
C PHE A 74 1.25 2.11 -4.31
N GLN A 75 0.72 2.11 -5.51
CA GLN A 75 -0.56 2.71 -5.86
C GLN A 75 -1.43 1.61 -6.44
N THR A 76 -2.55 1.33 -5.78
CA THR A 76 -3.52 0.35 -6.25
C THR A 76 -4.80 1.05 -6.68
N LYS A 77 -5.46 0.53 -7.73
CA LYS A 77 -6.81 0.99 -8.06
C LYS A 77 -7.79 0.61 -6.95
N THR A 78 -7.76 -0.65 -6.53
CA THR A 78 -8.52 -1.15 -5.39
C THR A 78 -7.57 -1.87 -4.45
N CYS A 79 -7.78 -1.75 -3.15
CA CYS A 79 -7.06 -2.52 -2.14
C CYS A 79 -7.93 -3.68 -1.66
N LEU A 80 -7.33 -4.65 -0.99
CA LEU A 80 -8.03 -5.83 -0.47
C LEU A 80 -9.11 -5.52 0.57
N LEU A 81 -9.02 -4.34 1.18
CA LEU A 81 -9.97 -3.89 2.18
C LEU A 81 -11.17 -3.16 1.57
N CYS A 82 -11.08 -2.74 0.31
CA CYS A 82 -12.25 -2.27 -0.44
C CYS A 82 -12.64 -3.35 -1.45
N GLN A 83 -13.91 -3.69 -1.55
CA GLN A 83 -14.41 -4.79 -2.39
C GLN A 83 -14.36 -4.47 -3.91
N GLY A 84 -13.35 -3.73 -4.35
CA GLY A 84 -13.20 -3.33 -5.74
C GLY A 84 -12.60 -4.45 -6.58
N LYS A 85 -13.20 -4.66 -7.76
CA LYS A 85 -12.89 -5.79 -8.66
C LYS A 85 -11.59 -5.64 -9.48
N ASP A 86 -10.92 -4.49 -9.43
CA ASP A 86 -9.75 -4.17 -10.28
C ASP A 86 -8.46 -4.00 -9.43
N LEU A 87 -7.75 -5.11 -9.27
CA LEU A 87 -6.49 -5.22 -8.52
C LEU A 87 -5.28 -4.80 -9.37
N THR A 88 -5.33 -3.60 -9.95
CA THR A 88 -4.15 -3.01 -10.62
C THR A 88 -3.20 -2.42 -9.59
N VAL A 89 -1.94 -2.89 -9.55
CA VAL A 89 -0.88 -2.39 -8.65
C VAL A 89 0.22 -1.72 -9.47
N LYS A 90 0.62 -0.51 -9.08
CA LYS A 90 1.75 0.23 -9.65
C LYS A 90 2.72 0.62 -8.55
N LEU A 91 4.01 0.48 -8.80
CA LEU A 91 5.05 0.99 -7.91
C LEU A 91 5.47 2.38 -8.38
N LYS A 92 5.44 3.36 -7.47
CA LYS A 92 5.83 4.75 -7.74
C LYS A 92 6.88 5.22 -6.74
N LYS A 93 7.69 6.20 -7.16
CA LYS A 93 8.65 6.89 -6.29
C LYS A 93 7.93 8.02 -5.55
N ILE A 94 8.27 8.24 -4.28
CA ILE A 94 7.75 9.35 -3.46
C ILE A 94 8.23 10.69 -4.04
#